data_AF-A0A7V5Y664-F1
#
_entry.id   AF-A0A7V5Y664-F1
#
_cell.length_a   1.000
_cell.length_b   1.000
_cell.length_c   1.000
_cell.angle_alpha   90.00
_cell.angle_beta   90.00
_cell.angle_gamma   90.00
#
_symmetry.space_group_name_H-M   'P 1'
#
loop_
_entity.id
_entity.type
_entity.pdbx_description
1 polymer ?
#
loop_
_entity_poly.entity_id
_entity_poly.type
_entity_poly.pdbx_seq_one_letter_code
_entity_poly.pdbx_strand_id
1 'polypeptide(L)'
;FGGAGLFRLRALPWLARVHEPQGLPTGYVLTQLRSSVRPRGWLAMRQLRRRADEVSRLQAVRTLAEEKTALAVEELVQALHDPSGEVRREAARALGEIGDPRALPALLQMLHDPASDIVAECAEALGKIGSSDTVPHLLPLLQAEQIETRLAAVHALRQIGDPRALPALLERLQEAPGPLEQSRLLEAIGQLLTHAEGEAIQRAEASVVLTQRLTSPHPEVRAEAANALANLPPGSGIGDALRVQLQAEQEPAVIAALARALARHGAEEDVPLLIDALTRGGSPLMRQQIALAIARLLQRDETLYALLTADEMTRDRLIERALAPRLRELPALSDALRAYAYGDYGSAMQILLNAMPRHPRLHWLRHAPPTLETWLLAVSVI
;
A
#
# COMPACT_ATOMS: atom_id res chain seq x y z
N PHE A 1 -50.15 13.11 -9.20
CA PHE A 1 -49.06 13.10 -10.20
C PHE A 1 -47.81 13.70 -9.58
N GLY A 2 -46.96 12.87 -8.95
CA GLY A 2 -45.76 13.34 -8.25
C GLY A 2 -44.66 13.81 -9.22
N GLY A 3 -43.75 14.65 -8.74
CA GLY A 3 -42.69 15.30 -9.52
C GLY A 3 -41.83 14.38 -10.40
N ALA A 4 -41.78 13.09 -10.11
CA ALA A 4 -41.14 12.07 -10.93
C ALA A 4 -41.79 11.89 -12.33
N GLY A 5 -43.08 12.18 -12.50
CA GLY A 5 -43.77 12.08 -13.79
C GLY A 5 -43.43 13.20 -14.76
N LEU A 6 -43.35 14.44 -14.26
CA LEU A 6 -42.90 15.60 -15.05
C LEU A 6 -41.43 15.48 -15.45
N PHE A 7 -40.63 14.83 -14.59
CA PHE A 7 -39.21 14.56 -14.80
C PHE A 7 -38.96 13.66 -16.02
N ARG A 8 -39.80 12.62 -16.20
CA ARG A 8 -39.71 11.67 -17.32
C ARG A 8 -39.98 12.32 -18.68
N LEU A 9 -40.91 13.28 -18.73
CA LEU A 9 -41.26 13.98 -19.96
C LEU A 9 -40.18 14.95 -20.44
N ARG A 10 -39.39 15.54 -19.51
CA ARG A 10 -38.36 16.52 -19.87
C ARG A 10 -37.00 15.91 -20.23
N ALA A 11 -36.74 14.65 -19.87
CA ALA A 11 -35.50 13.93 -20.20
C ALA A 11 -35.55 13.23 -21.59
N LEU A 12 -36.75 13.02 -22.15
CA LEU A 12 -36.98 12.34 -23.43
C LEU A 12 -36.19 12.90 -24.63
N PRO A 13 -36.06 14.23 -24.82
CA PRO A 13 -35.32 14.79 -25.96
C PRO A 13 -33.81 14.48 -25.92
N TRP A 14 -33.27 14.18 -24.73
CA TRP A 14 -31.85 13.88 -24.53
C TRP A 14 -31.56 12.38 -24.69
N LEU A 15 -32.47 11.52 -24.24
CA LEU A 15 -32.40 10.06 -24.44
C LEU A 15 -32.38 9.66 -25.93
N ALA A 16 -32.93 10.49 -26.82
CA ALA A 16 -32.86 10.28 -28.27
C ALA A 16 -31.46 10.48 -28.87
N ARG A 17 -30.51 11.10 -28.14
CA ARG A 17 -29.15 11.39 -28.62
C ARG A 17 -28.11 10.36 -28.20
N VAL A 18 -28.44 9.44 -27.31
CA VAL A 18 -27.56 8.34 -26.85
C VAL A 18 -27.67 7.14 -27.81
N HIS A 19 -27.44 7.39 -29.11
CA HIS A 19 -27.40 6.33 -30.11
C HIS A 19 -25.94 5.95 -30.36
N GLU A 20 -25.42 5.00 -29.57
CA GLU A 20 -24.18 4.31 -29.91
C GLU A 20 -24.50 3.08 -30.78
N PRO A 21 -23.73 2.81 -31.85
CA PRO A 21 -23.98 1.70 -32.77
C PRO A 21 -23.87 0.30 -32.14
N GLN A 22 -23.47 0.18 -30.86
CA GLN A 22 -23.46 -1.05 -30.06
C GLN A 22 -23.96 -0.83 -28.61
N GLY A 23 -24.89 0.11 -28.39
CA GLY A 23 -25.34 0.52 -27.05
C GLY A 23 -26.26 -0.46 -26.32
N LEU A 24 -26.19 -0.44 -24.98
CA LEU A 24 -27.05 -1.20 -24.04
C LEU A 24 -28.56 -0.90 -24.26
N PRO A 25 -29.47 -1.85 -24.01
CA PRO A 25 -30.91 -1.67 -24.25
C PRO A 25 -31.48 -0.47 -23.49
N THR A 26 -32.37 0.31 -24.13
CA THR A 26 -33.04 1.48 -23.54
C THR A 26 -33.73 1.16 -22.20
N GLY A 27 -34.21 -0.08 -22.02
CA GLY A 27 -34.77 -0.57 -20.76
C GLY A 27 -33.73 -0.65 -19.64
N TYR A 28 -32.50 -1.07 -19.93
CA TYR A 28 -31.38 -1.14 -18.99
C TYR A 28 -30.96 0.26 -18.53
N VAL A 29 -30.88 1.20 -19.46
CA VAL A 29 -30.61 2.63 -19.18
C VAL A 29 -31.71 3.24 -18.31
N LEU A 30 -32.98 2.93 -18.58
CA LEU A 30 -34.11 3.39 -17.76
C LEU A 30 -34.15 2.75 -16.36
N THR A 31 -33.69 1.51 -16.20
CA THR A 31 -33.55 0.88 -14.87
C THR A 31 -32.38 1.45 -14.09
N GLN A 32 -31.24 1.73 -14.74
CA GLN A 32 -30.11 2.42 -14.12
C GLN A 32 -30.50 3.85 -13.71
N LEU A 33 -31.24 4.59 -14.53
CA LEU A 33 -31.80 5.91 -14.18
C LEU A 33 -32.76 5.86 -12.97
N ARG A 34 -33.48 4.75 -12.77
CA ARG A 34 -34.36 4.56 -11.61
C ARG A 34 -33.60 4.29 -10.31
N SER A 35 -32.38 3.75 -10.38
CA SER A 35 -31.59 3.33 -9.21
C SER A 35 -30.40 4.25 -8.88
N SER A 36 -29.89 5.06 -9.82
CA SER A 36 -28.57 5.70 -9.70
C SER A 36 -28.54 7.23 -9.56
N VAL A 37 -29.65 7.96 -9.72
CA VAL A 37 -29.65 9.43 -9.53
C VAL A 37 -30.73 9.84 -8.56
N ARG A 38 -30.33 10.21 -7.34
CA ARG A 38 -31.24 10.84 -6.39
C ARG A 38 -31.62 12.24 -6.91
N PRO A 39 -32.82 12.76 -6.58
CA PRO A 39 -33.25 14.10 -7.01
C PRO A 39 -32.23 15.21 -6.69
N ARG A 40 -31.42 15.03 -5.64
CA ARG A 40 -30.33 15.92 -5.23
C ARG A 40 -29.22 16.02 -6.27
N GLY A 41 -28.74 14.90 -6.82
CA GLY A 41 -27.71 14.90 -7.87
C GLY A 41 -28.15 15.65 -9.13
N TRP A 42 -29.40 15.49 -9.55
CA TRP A 42 -29.91 16.23 -10.71
C TRP A 42 -30.03 17.75 -10.45
N LEU A 43 -30.48 18.13 -9.25
CA LEU A 43 -30.54 19.53 -8.86
C LEU A 43 -29.14 20.15 -8.86
N ALA A 44 -28.14 19.41 -8.38
CA ALA A 44 -26.73 19.83 -8.39
C ALA A 44 -26.18 20.01 -9.82
N MET A 45 -26.39 19.05 -10.73
CA MET A 45 -26.02 19.20 -12.15
C MET A 45 -26.66 20.46 -12.77
N ARG A 46 -27.94 20.69 -12.47
CA ARG A 46 -28.66 21.88 -12.95
C ARG A 46 -28.16 23.18 -12.32
N GLN A 47 -27.70 23.15 -11.08
CA GLN A 47 -27.14 24.31 -10.37
C GLN A 47 -25.81 24.73 -11.00
N LEU A 48 -24.93 23.78 -11.36
CA LEU A 48 -23.66 24.08 -12.05
C LEU A 48 -23.88 24.75 -13.41
N ARG A 49 -24.90 24.33 -14.15
CA ARG A 49 -25.23 24.89 -15.48
C ARG A 49 -25.83 26.30 -15.43
N ARG A 50 -26.23 26.79 -14.26
CA ARG A 50 -26.80 28.14 -14.09
C ARG A 50 -25.74 29.08 -13.53
N ARG A 51 -25.83 30.38 -13.83
CA ARG A 51 -25.01 31.44 -13.22
C ARG A 51 -25.35 31.60 -11.72
N ALA A 52 -25.10 30.55 -10.94
CA ALA A 52 -25.21 30.54 -9.49
C ALA A 52 -23.96 31.18 -8.89
N ASP A 53 -24.06 31.68 -7.68
CA ASP A 53 -22.92 32.15 -6.89
C ASP A 53 -21.92 31.00 -6.62
N GLU A 54 -20.68 31.36 -6.26
CA GLU A 54 -19.59 30.41 -6.05
C GLU A 54 -19.95 29.32 -5.03
N VAL A 55 -20.54 29.71 -3.89
CA VAL A 55 -20.91 28.78 -2.81
C VAL A 55 -21.91 27.74 -3.31
N SER A 56 -22.92 28.17 -4.06
CA SER A 56 -23.88 27.26 -4.69
C SER A 56 -23.24 26.30 -5.69
N ARG A 57 -22.27 26.75 -6.50
CA ARG A 57 -21.56 25.87 -7.45
C ARG A 57 -20.67 24.86 -6.72
N LEU A 58 -19.95 25.30 -5.71
CA LEU A 58 -19.12 24.43 -4.87
C LEU A 58 -19.95 23.34 -4.18
N GLN A 59 -21.09 23.73 -3.59
CA GLN A 59 -22.01 22.78 -2.96
C GLN A 59 -22.58 21.77 -3.98
N ALA A 60 -22.87 22.23 -5.20
CA ALA A 60 -23.30 21.35 -6.28
C ALA A 60 -22.22 20.33 -6.65
N VAL A 61 -20.96 20.75 -6.84
CA VAL A 61 -19.84 19.82 -7.11
C VAL A 61 -19.69 18.79 -5.99
N ARG A 62 -19.70 19.21 -4.72
CA ARG A 62 -19.61 18.29 -3.57
C ARG A 62 -20.76 17.29 -3.52
N THR A 63 -21.98 17.74 -3.82
CA THR A 63 -23.14 16.84 -3.90
C THR A 63 -22.95 15.80 -5.00
N LEU A 64 -22.37 16.17 -6.14
CA LEU A 64 -22.09 15.23 -7.24
C LEU A 64 -20.97 14.25 -6.88
N ALA A 65 -19.95 14.71 -6.15
CA ALA A 65 -18.89 13.86 -5.62
C ALA A 65 -19.45 12.81 -4.64
N GLU A 66 -20.35 13.20 -3.72
CA GLU A 66 -20.99 12.29 -2.78
C GLU A 66 -21.87 11.25 -3.47
N GLU A 67 -22.59 11.64 -4.51
CA GLU A 67 -23.47 10.74 -5.27
C GLU A 67 -22.68 9.79 -6.19
N LYS A 68 -21.41 10.09 -6.51
CA LYS A 68 -20.49 9.28 -7.33
C LYS A 68 -21.12 8.75 -8.63
N THR A 69 -21.93 9.58 -9.28
CA THR A 69 -22.66 9.18 -10.48
C THR A 69 -21.89 9.50 -11.76
N ALA A 70 -21.69 8.50 -12.61
CA ALA A 70 -21.06 8.66 -13.93
C ALA A 70 -21.82 9.65 -14.84
N LEU A 71 -23.10 9.92 -14.56
CA LEU A 71 -23.89 10.89 -15.33
C LEU A 71 -23.44 12.33 -15.11
N ALA A 72 -22.69 12.63 -14.04
CA ALA A 72 -22.22 13.97 -13.72
C ALA A 72 -20.87 14.33 -14.38
N VAL A 73 -20.25 13.40 -15.10
CA VAL A 73 -18.88 13.58 -15.65
C VAL A 73 -18.81 14.79 -16.57
N GLU A 74 -19.80 14.99 -17.45
CA GLU A 74 -19.81 16.15 -18.37
C GLU A 74 -19.88 17.48 -17.62
N GLU A 75 -20.74 17.60 -16.59
CA GLU A 75 -20.85 18.80 -15.77
C GLU A 75 -19.59 19.07 -14.95
N LEU A 76 -18.97 18.01 -14.40
CA LEU A 76 -17.76 18.14 -13.63
C LEU A 76 -16.56 18.49 -14.51
N VAL A 77 -16.49 17.97 -15.74
CA VAL A 77 -15.50 18.38 -16.75
C VAL A 77 -15.64 19.86 -17.09
N GLN A 78 -16.87 20.39 -17.19
CA GLN A 78 -17.09 21.83 -17.37
C GLN A 78 -16.61 22.63 -16.14
N ALA A 79 -16.85 22.11 -14.93
CA ALA A 79 -16.44 22.75 -13.68
C ALA A 79 -14.92 22.80 -13.47
N LEU A 80 -14.12 22.02 -14.21
CA LEU A 80 -12.66 22.19 -14.24
C LEU A 80 -12.22 23.56 -14.76
N HIS A 81 -13.09 24.27 -15.47
CA HIS A 81 -12.83 25.62 -16.01
C HIS A 81 -13.62 26.70 -15.26
N ASP A 82 -14.13 26.40 -14.06
CA ASP A 82 -14.86 27.37 -13.24
C ASP A 82 -13.95 28.55 -12.87
N PRO A 83 -14.45 29.80 -12.77
CA PRO A 83 -13.64 30.93 -12.31
C PRO A 83 -13.08 30.76 -10.89
N SER A 84 -13.76 30.02 -10.00
CA SER A 84 -13.26 29.74 -8.66
C SER A 84 -12.32 28.53 -8.64
N GLY A 85 -11.11 28.74 -8.11
CA GLY A 85 -10.13 27.66 -7.92
C GLY A 85 -10.59 26.59 -6.92
N GLU A 86 -11.48 26.93 -5.96
CA GLU A 86 -12.06 25.90 -5.08
C GLU A 86 -13.00 24.97 -5.83
N VAL A 87 -13.85 25.52 -6.71
CA VAL A 87 -14.77 24.73 -7.54
C VAL A 87 -13.99 23.84 -8.51
N ARG A 88 -12.92 24.37 -9.13
CA ARG A 88 -12.03 23.60 -10.02
C ARG A 88 -11.40 22.40 -9.30
N ARG A 89 -10.81 22.61 -8.12
CA ARG A 89 -10.17 21.57 -7.32
C ARG A 89 -11.15 20.47 -6.91
N GLU A 90 -12.32 20.86 -6.39
CA GLU A 90 -13.35 19.89 -6.03
C GLU A 90 -13.89 19.13 -7.24
N ALA A 91 -13.95 19.76 -8.42
CA ALA A 91 -14.37 19.08 -9.64
C ALA A 91 -13.36 18.01 -10.07
N ALA A 92 -12.06 18.32 -10.07
CA ALA A 92 -11.01 17.34 -10.34
C ALA A 92 -11.06 16.16 -9.36
N ARG A 93 -11.18 16.46 -8.06
CA ARG A 93 -11.35 15.44 -7.02
C ARG A 93 -12.57 14.56 -7.26
N ALA A 94 -13.73 15.15 -7.55
CA ALA A 94 -14.97 14.43 -7.81
C ALA A 94 -14.84 13.50 -9.03
N LEU A 95 -14.20 13.96 -10.12
CA LEU A 95 -13.93 13.14 -11.29
C LEU A 95 -13.06 11.92 -10.96
N GLY A 96 -12.02 12.11 -10.15
CA GLY A 96 -11.19 11.01 -9.65
C GLY A 96 -11.95 10.02 -8.77
N GLU A 97 -12.84 10.50 -7.89
CA GLU A 97 -13.66 9.64 -7.02
C GLU A 97 -14.75 8.88 -7.78
N ILE A 98 -15.25 9.43 -8.89
CA ILE A 98 -16.16 8.75 -9.82
C ILE A 98 -15.41 7.67 -10.61
N GLY A 99 -14.17 7.93 -11.01
CA GLY A 99 -13.31 6.95 -11.69
C GLY A 99 -13.71 6.65 -13.15
N ASP A 100 -14.50 7.52 -13.78
CA ASP A 100 -14.98 7.29 -15.15
C ASP A 100 -13.92 7.74 -16.19
N PRO A 101 -13.46 6.85 -17.10
CA PRO A 101 -12.44 7.17 -18.10
C PRO A 101 -12.80 8.31 -19.05
N ARG A 102 -14.08 8.67 -19.21
CA ARG A 102 -14.51 9.82 -20.02
C ARG A 102 -13.95 11.16 -19.51
N ALA A 103 -13.51 11.22 -18.26
CA ALA A 103 -12.86 12.40 -17.69
C ALA A 103 -11.39 12.57 -18.12
N LEU A 104 -10.73 11.51 -18.61
CA LEU A 104 -9.29 11.50 -18.89
C LEU A 104 -8.85 12.63 -19.83
N PRO A 105 -9.50 12.88 -21.00
CA PRO A 105 -9.04 13.93 -21.91
C PRO A 105 -9.02 15.32 -21.27
N ALA A 106 -10.04 15.63 -20.46
CA ALA A 106 -10.15 16.92 -19.80
C ALA A 106 -9.14 17.08 -18.66
N LEU A 107 -8.95 16.04 -17.85
CA LEU A 107 -7.94 16.06 -16.78
C LEU A 107 -6.52 16.18 -17.35
N LEU A 108 -6.22 15.45 -18.44
CA LEU A 108 -4.94 15.57 -19.14
C LEU A 108 -4.73 16.97 -19.73
N GLN A 109 -5.77 17.59 -20.28
CA GLN A 109 -5.69 18.97 -20.75
C GLN A 109 -5.30 19.94 -19.62
N MET A 110 -5.88 19.78 -18.43
CA MET A 110 -5.56 20.62 -17.26
C MET A 110 -4.15 20.39 -16.69
N LEU A 111 -3.52 19.24 -16.96
CA LEU A 111 -2.11 19.03 -16.62
C LEU A 111 -1.14 19.83 -17.51
N HIS A 112 -1.49 20.01 -18.79
CA HIS A 112 -0.61 20.67 -19.76
C HIS A 112 -0.87 22.16 -19.92
N ASP A 113 -1.94 22.68 -19.30
CA ASP A 113 -2.23 24.10 -19.32
C ASP A 113 -1.30 24.84 -18.34
N PRO A 114 -0.40 25.71 -18.82
CA PRO A 114 0.54 26.43 -17.96
C PRO A 114 -0.15 27.43 -17.00
N ALA A 115 -1.41 27.80 -17.27
CA ALA A 115 -2.21 28.66 -16.39
C ALA A 115 -3.02 27.86 -15.36
N SER A 116 -2.99 26.52 -15.41
CA SER A 116 -3.72 25.66 -14.49
C SER A 116 -3.14 25.72 -13.08
N ASP A 117 -4.00 26.01 -12.11
CA ASP A 117 -3.67 26.01 -10.69
C ASP A 117 -4.12 24.72 -9.97
N ILE A 118 -4.58 23.72 -10.74
CA ILE A 118 -5.14 22.45 -10.24
C ILE A 118 -4.36 21.22 -10.71
N VAL A 119 -3.10 21.41 -11.12
CA VAL A 119 -2.27 20.33 -11.71
C VAL A 119 -2.13 19.15 -10.74
N ALA A 120 -1.93 19.41 -9.45
CA ALA A 120 -1.82 18.38 -8.43
C ALA A 120 -3.13 17.58 -8.30
N GLU A 121 -4.28 18.25 -8.22
CA GLU A 121 -5.59 17.62 -8.11
C GLU A 121 -5.95 16.79 -9.36
N CYS A 122 -5.58 17.28 -10.54
CA CYS A 122 -5.74 16.53 -11.79
C CYS A 122 -4.84 15.28 -11.81
N ALA A 123 -3.59 15.38 -11.35
CA ALA A 123 -2.69 14.23 -11.24
C ALA A 123 -3.26 13.17 -10.29
N GLU A 124 -3.75 13.57 -9.11
CA GLU A 124 -4.41 12.66 -8.16
C GLU A 124 -5.66 12.00 -8.77
N ALA A 125 -6.48 12.77 -9.50
CA ALA A 125 -7.68 12.25 -10.14
C ALA A 125 -7.34 11.19 -11.21
N LEU A 126 -6.30 11.43 -12.02
CA LEU A 126 -5.81 10.47 -13.01
C LEU A 126 -5.29 9.19 -12.34
N GLY A 127 -4.57 9.32 -11.21
CA GLY A 127 -4.15 8.19 -10.38
C GLY A 127 -5.31 7.31 -9.93
N LYS A 128 -6.40 7.93 -9.44
CA LYS A 128 -7.61 7.22 -9.00
C LYS A 128 -8.37 6.55 -10.14
N ILE A 129 -8.39 7.16 -11.33
CA ILE A 129 -8.97 6.54 -12.53
C ILE A 129 -8.12 5.33 -12.97
N GLY A 130 -6.80 5.38 -12.77
CA GLY A 130 -5.93 4.21 -12.89
C GLY A 130 -5.58 3.80 -14.32
N SER A 131 -5.74 4.70 -15.30
CA SER A 131 -5.39 4.38 -16.70
C SER A 131 -3.88 4.47 -16.93
N SER A 132 -3.27 3.35 -17.32
CA SER A 132 -1.85 3.27 -17.70
C SER A 132 -1.45 4.19 -18.85
N ASP A 133 -2.40 4.60 -19.70
CA ASP A 133 -2.13 5.54 -20.80
C ASP A 133 -1.79 6.95 -20.30
N THR A 134 -2.07 7.25 -19.03
CA THR A 134 -1.76 8.54 -18.40
C THR A 134 -0.31 8.64 -17.91
N VAL A 135 0.40 7.51 -17.79
CA VAL A 135 1.78 7.46 -17.26
C VAL A 135 2.71 8.45 -17.97
N PRO A 136 2.81 8.49 -19.32
CA PRO A 136 3.70 9.43 -20.00
C PRO A 136 3.40 10.91 -19.72
N HIS A 137 2.16 11.23 -19.35
CA HIS A 137 1.76 12.60 -19.00
C HIS A 137 2.05 12.96 -17.54
N LEU A 138 2.16 11.97 -16.65
CA LEU A 138 2.50 12.17 -15.25
C LEU A 138 4.02 12.24 -15.02
N LEU A 139 4.83 11.58 -15.87
CA LEU A 139 6.29 11.57 -15.69
C LEU A 139 6.94 12.96 -15.66
N PRO A 140 6.58 13.93 -16.52
CA PRO A 140 7.18 15.27 -16.48
C PRO A 140 6.91 16.01 -15.16
N LEU A 141 5.80 15.69 -14.48
CA LEU A 141 5.42 16.34 -13.22
C LEU A 141 6.34 15.94 -12.05
N LEU A 142 7.14 14.89 -12.19
CA LEU A 142 8.20 14.56 -11.22
C LEU A 142 9.27 15.67 -11.13
N GLN A 143 9.36 16.54 -12.14
CA GLN A 143 10.27 17.68 -12.20
C GLN A 143 9.56 19.03 -11.99
N ALA A 144 8.29 19.01 -11.55
CA ALA A 144 7.56 20.25 -11.28
C ALA A 144 8.23 21.08 -10.17
N GLU A 145 8.14 22.41 -10.28
CA GLU A 145 8.70 23.33 -9.28
C GLU A 145 8.06 23.13 -7.90
N GLN A 146 6.72 22.98 -7.88
CA GLN A 146 5.94 22.79 -6.67
C GLN A 146 6.02 21.35 -6.16
N ILE A 147 6.35 21.20 -4.87
CA ILE A 147 6.46 19.88 -4.22
C ILE A 147 5.12 19.15 -4.22
N GLU A 148 4.01 19.87 -4.05
CA GLU A 148 2.65 19.33 -4.07
C GLU A 148 2.36 18.60 -5.38
N THR A 149 2.75 19.21 -6.51
CA THR A 149 2.59 18.62 -7.84
C THR A 149 3.46 17.38 -8.01
N ARG A 150 4.72 17.42 -7.54
CA ARG A 150 5.60 16.24 -7.58
C ARG A 150 5.04 15.09 -6.76
N LEU A 151 4.60 15.35 -5.53
CA LEU A 151 4.04 14.33 -4.64
C LEU A 151 2.72 13.75 -5.20
N ALA A 152 1.87 14.58 -5.81
CA ALA A 152 0.67 14.13 -6.49
C ALA A 152 1.00 13.20 -7.67
N ALA A 153 2.03 13.54 -8.46
CA ALA A 153 2.50 12.69 -9.55
C ALA A 153 3.04 11.35 -9.05
N VAL A 154 3.88 11.35 -8.00
CA VAL A 154 4.39 10.12 -7.37
C VAL A 154 3.23 9.26 -6.84
N HIS A 155 2.25 9.87 -6.19
CA HIS A 155 1.08 9.16 -5.68
C HIS A 155 0.24 8.55 -6.80
N ALA A 156 0.01 9.30 -7.88
CA ALA A 156 -0.76 8.85 -9.04
C ALA A 156 -0.06 7.69 -9.75
N LEU A 157 1.24 7.79 -10.01
CA LEU A 157 2.04 6.73 -10.63
C LEU A 157 2.03 5.45 -9.78
N ARG A 158 2.10 5.60 -8.46
CA ARG A 158 1.97 4.47 -7.53
C ARG A 158 0.60 3.80 -7.60
N GLN A 159 -0.49 4.57 -7.64
CA GLN A 159 -1.85 4.04 -7.75
C GLN A 159 -2.08 3.30 -9.07
N ILE A 160 -1.57 3.85 -10.17
CA ILE A 160 -1.63 3.22 -11.49
C ILE A 160 -0.82 1.91 -11.49
N GLY A 161 0.31 1.88 -10.79
CA GLY A 161 1.10 0.65 -10.60
C GLY A 161 1.83 0.17 -11.84
N ASP A 162 1.96 1.01 -12.87
CA ASP A 162 2.60 0.66 -14.13
C ASP A 162 4.14 0.72 -14.01
N PRO A 163 4.86 -0.41 -14.19
CA PRO A 163 6.31 -0.45 -14.09
C PRO A 163 7.07 0.48 -15.04
N ARG A 164 6.45 0.97 -16.12
CA ARG A 164 7.07 1.95 -17.04
C ARG A 164 7.49 3.24 -16.36
N ALA A 165 6.94 3.55 -15.18
CA ALA A 165 7.34 4.72 -14.39
C ALA A 165 8.63 4.53 -13.56
N LEU A 166 9.13 3.29 -13.41
CA LEU A 166 10.29 3.00 -12.57
C LEU A 166 11.54 3.82 -12.91
N PRO A 167 11.97 3.94 -14.19
CA PRO A 167 13.19 4.68 -14.51
C PRO A 167 13.12 6.14 -14.07
N ALA A 168 12.00 6.82 -14.32
CA ALA A 168 11.82 8.23 -13.96
C ALA A 168 11.73 8.45 -12.45
N LEU A 169 11.09 7.53 -11.69
CA LEU A 169 11.06 7.60 -10.23
C LEU A 169 12.46 7.40 -9.62
N LEU A 170 13.26 6.49 -10.18
CA LEU A 170 14.63 6.22 -9.75
C LEU A 170 15.58 7.36 -10.10
N GLU A 171 15.42 7.98 -11.27
CA GLU A 171 16.14 9.19 -11.67
C GLU A 171 15.84 10.34 -10.69
N ARG A 172 14.57 10.61 -10.42
CA ARG A 172 14.18 11.66 -9.47
C ARG A 172 14.71 11.40 -8.05
N LEU A 173 14.78 10.14 -7.63
CA LEU A 173 15.36 9.77 -6.34
C LEU A 173 16.87 10.08 -6.27
N GLN A 174 17.59 9.96 -7.39
CA GLN A 174 19.03 10.23 -7.48
C GLN A 174 19.36 11.73 -7.47
N GLU A 175 18.43 12.58 -7.88
CA GLU A 175 18.54 14.05 -7.79
C GLU A 175 18.49 14.59 -6.34
N ALA A 176 18.55 13.70 -5.35
CA ALA A 176 18.60 13.99 -3.93
C ALA A 176 17.45 14.91 -3.45
N PRO A 177 16.18 14.52 -3.65
CA PRO A 177 15.05 15.30 -3.17
C PRO A 177 15.00 15.30 -1.63
N GLY A 178 14.16 16.14 -1.02
CA GLY A 178 14.00 16.17 0.43
C GLY A 178 13.52 14.83 1.02
N PRO A 179 13.72 14.57 2.33
CA PRO A 179 13.45 13.26 2.94
C PRO A 179 12.00 12.78 2.78
N LEU A 180 11.03 13.71 2.84
CA LEU A 180 9.62 13.40 2.59
C LEU A 180 9.39 12.88 1.16
N GLU A 181 9.97 13.55 0.16
CA GLU A 181 9.84 13.16 -1.25
C GLU A 181 10.58 11.84 -1.52
N GLN A 182 11.76 11.63 -0.92
CA GLN A 182 12.47 10.35 -0.98
C GLN A 182 11.61 9.20 -0.43
N SER A 183 10.99 9.37 0.74
CA SER A 183 10.11 8.35 1.34
C SER A 183 8.95 7.99 0.40
N ARG A 184 8.29 8.99 -0.23
CA ARG A 184 7.18 8.73 -1.16
C ARG A 184 7.63 8.09 -2.48
N LEU A 185 8.78 8.50 -3.00
CA LEU A 185 9.40 7.87 -4.17
C LEU A 185 9.72 6.41 -3.88
N LEU A 186 10.34 6.11 -2.74
CA LEU A 186 10.69 4.76 -2.32
C LEU A 186 9.46 3.87 -2.12
N GLU A 187 8.40 4.39 -1.48
CA GLU A 187 7.12 3.70 -1.36
C GLU A 187 6.54 3.36 -2.74
N ALA A 188 6.53 4.34 -3.67
CA ALA A 188 6.04 4.15 -5.02
C ALA A 188 6.87 3.11 -5.80
N ILE A 189 8.20 3.24 -5.79
CA ILE A 189 9.13 2.30 -6.42
C ILE A 189 8.91 0.90 -5.86
N GLY A 190 8.86 0.76 -4.53
CA GLY A 190 8.63 -0.53 -3.87
C GLY A 190 7.35 -1.21 -4.33
N GLN A 191 6.25 -0.47 -4.51
CA GLN A 191 4.97 -1.02 -5.00
C GLN A 191 5.04 -1.40 -6.48
N LEU A 192 5.70 -0.61 -7.32
CA LEU A 192 5.85 -0.91 -8.74
C LEU A 192 6.73 -2.14 -8.97
N LEU A 193 7.75 -2.35 -8.13
CA LEU A 193 8.64 -3.51 -8.19
C LEU A 193 7.90 -4.85 -8.03
N THR A 194 6.76 -4.90 -7.32
CA THR A 194 6.02 -6.17 -7.17
C THR A 194 5.37 -6.65 -8.46
N HIS A 195 5.22 -5.77 -9.45
CA HIS A 195 4.59 -6.05 -10.75
C HIS A 195 5.59 -5.95 -11.91
N ALA A 196 6.84 -5.58 -11.64
CA ALA A 196 7.86 -5.37 -12.65
C ALA A 196 8.57 -6.69 -13.03
N GLU A 197 8.85 -6.86 -14.32
CA GLU A 197 9.65 -7.97 -14.82
C GLU A 197 11.14 -7.77 -14.49
N GLY A 198 11.85 -8.87 -14.24
CA GLY A 198 13.26 -8.84 -13.82
C GLY A 198 14.18 -8.05 -14.76
N GLU A 199 13.96 -8.12 -16.08
CA GLU A 199 14.76 -7.36 -17.04
C GLU A 199 14.56 -5.84 -16.92
N ALA A 200 13.33 -5.39 -16.66
CA ALA A 200 13.03 -3.97 -16.48
C ALA A 200 13.69 -3.44 -15.19
N ILE A 201 13.67 -4.23 -14.12
CA ILE A 201 14.32 -3.92 -12.84
C ILE A 201 15.84 -3.81 -13.01
N GLN A 202 16.45 -4.76 -13.72
CA GLN A 202 17.90 -4.77 -13.98
C GLN A 202 18.33 -3.57 -14.84
N ARG A 203 17.60 -3.28 -15.93
CA ARG A 203 17.88 -2.12 -16.79
C ARG A 203 17.82 -0.80 -16.03
N ALA A 204 16.94 -0.69 -15.03
CA ALA A 204 16.79 0.50 -14.23
C ALA A 204 17.82 0.60 -13.07
N GLU A 205 18.71 -0.39 -12.91
CA GLU A 205 19.69 -0.47 -11.82
C GLU A 205 19.07 -0.28 -10.42
N ALA A 206 17.82 -0.73 -10.25
CA ALA A 206 17.03 -0.43 -9.06
C ALA A 206 17.69 -0.91 -7.76
N SER A 207 18.35 -2.09 -7.78
CA SER A 207 19.04 -2.63 -6.60
C SER A 207 20.13 -1.69 -6.08
N VAL A 208 20.97 -1.15 -6.98
CA VAL A 208 22.08 -0.27 -6.62
C VAL A 208 21.55 1.03 -6.02
N VAL A 209 20.60 1.67 -6.70
CA VAL A 209 20.00 2.94 -6.26
C VAL A 209 19.34 2.80 -4.88
N LEU A 210 18.58 1.72 -4.68
CA LEU A 210 17.87 1.48 -3.42
C LEU A 210 18.84 1.12 -2.28
N THR A 211 19.89 0.33 -2.55
CA THR A 211 20.91 0.00 -1.55
C THR A 211 21.64 1.25 -1.06
N GLN A 212 21.94 2.22 -1.94
CA GLN A 212 22.54 3.49 -1.52
C GLN A 212 21.66 4.28 -0.55
N ARG A 213 20.33 4.10 -0.58
CA ARG A 213 19.41 4.81 0.34
C ARG A 213 19.39 4.21 1.75
N LEU A 214 19.93 3.00 1.94
CA LEU A 214 20.08 2.40 3.27
C LEU A 214 21.05 3.19 4.16
N THR A 215 21.95 4.01 3.60
CA THR A 215 22.89 4.82 4.40
C THR A 215 22.38 6.25 4.62
N SER A 216 21.11 6.54 4.34
CA SER A 216 20.52 7.87 4.56
C SER A 216 20.57 8.26 6.05
N PRO A 217 20.85 9.54 6.39
CA PRO A 217 20.76 10.01 7.77
C PRO A 217 19.33 9.94 8.32
N HIS A 218 18.32 9.89 7.44
CA HIS A 218 16.90 9.89 7.78
C HIS A 218 16.36 8.46 7.95
N PRO A 219 15.92 8.04 9.15
CA PRO A 219 15.38 6.70 9.39
C PRO A 219 14.20 6.32 8.50
N GLU A 220 13.32 7.27 8.21
CA GLU A 220 12.17 7.09 7.33
C GLU A 220 12.57 6.71 5.91
N VAL A 221 13.67 7.28 5.41
CA VAL A 221 14.23 6.94 4.08
C VAL A 221 14.84 5.54 4.12
N ARG A 222 15.60 5.21 5.17
CA ARG A 222 16.20 3.87 5.31
C ARG A 222 15.14 2.76 5.40
N ALA A 223 14.07 3.00 6.16
CA ALA A 223 12.95 2.07 6.30
C ALA A 223 12.26 1.83 4.96
N GLU A 224 11.94 2.88 4.21
CA GLU A 224 11.29 2.71 2.90
C GLU A 224 12.22 2.11 1.85
N ALA A 225 13.52 2.41 1.91
CA ALA A 225 14.51 1.75 1.06
C ALA A 225 14.55 0.24 1.34
N ALA A 226 14.56 -0.17 2.60
CA ALA A 226 14.52 -1.58 2.98
C ALA A 226 13.19 -2.25 2.54
N ASN A 227 12.06 -1.57 2.67
CA ASN A 227 10.77 -2.08 2.17
C ASN A 227 10.77 -2.26 0.64
N ALA A 228 11.30 -1.28 -0.10
CA ALA A 228 11.40 -1.36 -1.56
C ALA A 228 12.35 -2.49 -2.00
N LEU A 229 13.50 -2.63 -1.33
CA LEU A 229 14.45 -3.72 -1.56
C LEU A 229 13.81 -5.08 -1.32
N ALA A 230 12.95 -5.22 -0.31
CA ALA A 230 12.22 -6.46 -0.06
C ALA A 230 11.34 -6.88 -1.25
N ASN A 231 10.91 -5.96 -2.11
CA ASN A 231 10.06 -6.27 -3.26
C ASN A 231 10.84 -6.63 -4.52
N LEU A 232 12.17 -6.61 -4.48
CA LEU A 232 12.99 -7.07 -5.60
C LEU A 232 12.85 -8.60 -5.81
N PRO A 233 13.18 -9.09 -7.02
CA PRO A 233 13.21 -10.52 -7.29
C PRO A 233 14.29 -11.22 -6.45
N PRO A 234 14.08 -12.49 -6.04
CA PRO A 234 15.11 -13.29 -5.38
C PRO A 234 16.41 -13.34 -6.21
N GLY A 235 17.56 -13.44 -5.54
CA GLY A 235 18.87 -13.48 -6.23
C GLY A 235 19.42 -12.12 -6.66
N SER A 236 18.79 -11.00 -6.26
CA SER A 236 19.25 -9.63 -6.58
C SER A 236 20.61 -9.21 -5.98
N GLY A 237 21.31 -10.09 -5.25
CA GLY A 237 22.66 -9.82 -4.71
C GLY A 237 22.72 -8.77 -3.59
N ILE A 238 21.59 -8.39 -2.99
CA ILE A 238 21.51 -7.33 -1.97
C ILE A 238 21.70 -7.84 -0.52
N GLY A 239 21.88 -9.14 -0.31
CA GLY A 239 21.93 -9.77 1.02
C GLY A 239 23.03 -9.18 1.90
N ASP A 240 24.24 -9.00 1.36
CA ASP A 240 25.37 -8.46 2.13
C ASP A 240 25.13 -7.03 2.60
N ALA A 241 24.56 -6.18 1.73
CA ALA A 241 24.19 -4.82 2.10
C ALA A 241 23.14 -4.79 3.23
N LEU A 242 22.13 -5.67 3.16
CA LEU A 242 21.10 -5.78 4.20
C LEU A 242 21.70 -6.24 5.54
N ARG A 243 22.62 -7.21 5.53
CA ARG A 243 23.31 -7.70 6.72
C ARG A 243 24.12 -6.59 7.40
N VAL A 244 24.95 -5.90 6.63
CA VAL A 244 25.79 -4.80 7.13
C VAL A 244 24.93 -3.71 7.75
N GLN A 245 23.85 -3.30 7.08
CA GLN A 245 22.98 -2.26 7.61
C GLN A 245 22.24 -2.74 8.88
N LEU A 246 21.72 -3.96 8.92
CA LEU A 246 20.98 -4.49 10.07
C LEU A 246 21.86 -4.61 11.33
N GLN A 247 23.15 -4.89 11.18
CA GLN A 247 24.11 -4.92 12.28
C GLN A 247 24.34 -3.54 12.91
N ALA A 248 24.39 -2.49 12.10
CA ALA A 248 24.66 -1.13 12.56
C ALA A 248 23.39 -0.35 12.99
N GLU A 249 22.21 -0.80 12.56
CA GLU A 249 20.96 -0.06 12.75
C GLU A 249 20.48 -0.06 14.21
N GLN A 250 19.99 1.10 14.65
CA GLN A 250 19.43 1.28 16.00
C GLN A 250 17.94 1.61 15.96
N GLU A 251 17.45 2.12 14.83
CA GLU A 251 16.06 2.55 14.69
C GLU A 251 15.12 1.35 14.55
N PRO A 252 14.20 1.10 15.50
CA PRO A 252 13.40 -0.13 15.53
C PRO A 252 12.53 -0.35 14.28
N ALA A 253 12.02 0.72 13.68
CA ALA A 253 11.23 0.64 12.44
C ALA A 253 12.09 0.19 11.25
N VAL A 254 13.34 0.66 11.18
CA VAL A 254 14.28 0.28 10.12
C VAL A 254 14.75 -1.16 10.31
N ILE A 255 15.01 -1.59 11.55
CA ILE A 255 15.35 -2.99 11.89
C ILE A 255 14.28 -3.95 11.36
N ALA A 256 12.99 -3.64 11.60
CA ALA A 256 11.89 -4.50 11.15
C ALA A 256 11.77 -4.55 9.62
N ALA A 257 12.00 -3.43 8.93
CA ALA A 257 12.01 -3.37 7.46
C ALA A 257 13.19 -4.17 6.88
N LEU A 258 14.39 -4.02 7.44
CA LEU A 258 15.59 -4.77 7.06
C LEU A 258 15.43 -6.28 7.29
N ALA A 259 14.84 -6.67 8.43
CA ALA A 259 14.54 -8.06 8.73
C ALA A 259 13.62 -8.69 7.68
N ARG A 260 12.59 -7.96 7.24
CA ARG A 260 11.66 -8.40 6.19
C ARG A 260 12.35 -8.55 4.84
N ALA A 261 13.22 -7.60 4.48
CA ALA A 261 14.03 -7.70 3.27
C ALA A 261 14.98 -8.90 3.32
N LEU A 262 15.66 -9.11 4.44
CA LEU A 262 16.57 -10.24 4.63
C LEU A 262 15.83 -11.59 4.61
N ALA A 263 14.59 -11.65 5.10
CA ALA A 263 13.77 -12.86 4.98
C ALA A 263 13.42 -13.27 3.54
N ARG A 264 13.51 -12.32 2.58
CA ARG A 264 13.27 -12.58 1.15
C ARG A 264 14.55 -12.83 0.36
N HIS A 265 15.67 -12.25 0.79
CA HIS A 265 16.93 -12.27 0.04
C HIS A 265 18.10 -12.97 0.74
N GLY A 266 17.95 -13.32 2.01
CA GLY A 266 18.92 -14.05 2.82
C GLY A 266 18.67 -15.56 2.85
N ALA A 267 19.37 -16.24 3.75
CA ALA A 267 19.33 -17.69 3.94
C ALA A 267 19.29 -18.06 5.43
N GLU A 268 19.20 -19.36 5.76
CA GLU A 268 19.16 -19.82 7.17
C GLU A 268 20.37 -19.35 8.00
N GLU A 269 21.52 -19.06 7.37
CA GLU A 269 22.71 -18.48 8.00
C GLU A 269 22.49 -17.08 8.60
N ASP A 270 21.43 -16.39 8.18
CA ASP A 270 21.07 -15.05 8.66
C ASP A 270 20.23 -15.06 9.94
N VAL A 271 19.76 -16.24 10.36
CA VAL A 271 18.91 -16.39 11.55
C VAL A 271 19.57 -15.80 12.82
N PRO A 272 20.86 -16.06 13.14
CA PRO A 272 21.50 -15.46 14.31
C PRO A 272 21.45 -13.93 14.32
N LEU A 273 21.60 -13.29 13.16
CA LEU A 273 21.52 -11.83 13.03
C LEU A 273 20.10 -11.32 13.29
N LEU A 274 19.07 -12.05 12.84
CA LEU A 274 17.67 -11.71 13.12
C LEU A 274 17.29 -11.97 14.59
N ILE A 275 17.89 -12.96 15.24
CA ILE A 275 17.74 -13.18 16.69
C ILE A 275 18.33 -12.01 17.48
N ASP A 276 19.50 -11.52 17.10
CA ASP A 276 20.04 -10.28 17.68
C ASP A 276 19.08 -9.10 17.46
N ALA A 277 18.55 -8.94 16.24
CA ALA A 277 17.56 -7.91 15.95
C ALA A 277 16.28 -8.02 16.82
N LEU A 278 15.82 -9.23 17.16
CA LEU A 278 14.69 -9.43 18.08
C LEU A 278 14.96 -8.82 19.47
N THR A 279 16.19 -8.92 19.97
CA THR A 279 16.56 -8.34 21.27
C THR A 279 16.52 -6.82 21.27
N ARG A 280 16.83 -6.20 20.11
CA ARG A 280 16.76 -4.75 19.88
C ARG A 280 15.34 -4.26 19.55
N GLY A 281 14.41 -5.16 19.24
CA GLY A 281 13.03 -4.85 18.87
C GLY A 281 12.22 -4.25 20.02
N GLY A 282 12.05 -2.92 20.01
CA GLY A 282 11.43 -2.17 21.11
C GLY A 282 9.93 -2.40 21.34
N SER A 283 9.17 -2.88 20.36
CA SER A 283 7.71 -3.10 20.48
C SER A 283 7.29 -4.55 20.17
N PRO A 284 6.16 -5.04 20.74
CA PRO A 284 5.61 -6.36 20.40
C PRO A 284 5.37 -6.54 18.90
N LEU A 285 4.82 -5.53 18.22
CA LEU A 285 4.57 -5.57 16.78
C LEU A 285 5.86 -5.75 15.98
N MET A 286 6.94 -5.05 16.36
CA MET A 286 8.24 -5.20 15.70
C MET A 286 8.83 -6.59 15.95
N ARG A 287 8.77 -7.10 17.18
CA ARG A 287 9.21 -8.47 17.47
C ARG A 287 8.42 -9.50 16.68
N GLN A 288 7.12 -9.30 16.51
CA GLN A 288 6.29 -10.16 15.66
C GLN A 288 6.77 -10.16 14.21
N GLN A 289 7.09 -8.99 13.65
CA GLN A 289 7.59 -8.86 12.28
C GLN A 289 8.94 -9.56 12.10
N ILE A 290 9.86 -9.40 13.05
CA ILE A 290 11.17 -10.07 13.00
C ILE A 290 11.03 -11.58 13.22
N ALA A 291 10.15 -12.03 14.12
CA ALA A 291 9.87 -13.45 14.32
C ALA A 291 9.30 -14.11 13.05
N LEU A 292 8.39 -13.43 12.34
CA LEU A 292 7.89 -13.87 11.03
C LEU A 292 9.00 -13.92 9.97
N ALA A 293 9.93 -12.95 9.98
CA ALA A 293 11.10 -12.97 9.11
C ALA A 293 11.99 -14.20 9.36
N ILE A 294 12.25 -14.54 10.63
CA ILE A 294 12.99 -15.76 11.00
C ILE A 294 12.23 -17.01 10.56
N ALA A 295 10.93 -17.09 10.87
CA ALA A 295 10.11 -18.24 10.51
C ALA A 295 10.10 -18.47 8.99
N ARG A 296 10.10 -17.41 8.18
CA ARG A 296 10.18 -17.52 6.72
C ARG A 296 11.49 -18.15 6.26
N LEU A 297 12.63 -17.73 6.80
CA LEU A 297 13.92 -18.37 6.49
C LEU A 297 13.94 -19.85 6.89
N LEU A 298 13.24 -20.20 7.98
CA LEU A 298 13.10 -21.56 8.46
C LEU A 298 11.96 -22.37 7.79
N GLN A 299 11.23 -21.77 6.84
CA GLN A 299 10.05 -22.35 6.17
C GLN A 299 8.92 -22.75 7.16
N ARG A 300 8.67 -21.89 8.13
CA ARG A 300 7.65 -22.04 9.20
C ARG A 300 6.73 -20.82 9.32
N ASP A 301 6.74 -19.93 8.34
CA ASP A 301 5.99 -18.68 8.36
C ASP A 301 4.47 -18.89 8.45
N GLU A 302 3.90 -19.86 7.73
CA GLU A 302 2.47 -20.19 7.84
C GLU A 302 2.10 -20.67 9.25
N THR A 303 2.94 -21.53 9.85
CA THR A 303 2.71 -22.07 11.18
C THR A 303 2.80 -20.98 12.25
N LEU A 304 3.82 -20.13 12.19
CA LEU A 304 3.96 -19.02 13.12
C LEU A 304 2.84 -17.99 12.95
N TYR A 305 2.46 -17.68 11.72
CA TYR A 305 1.36 -16.76 11.44
C TYR A 305 0.05 -17.25 12.08
N ALA A 306 -0.30 -18.52 11.91
CA ALA A 306 -1.47 -19.12 12.52
C ALA A 306 -1.47 -18.99 14.06
N LEU A 307 -0.31 -19.20 14.70
CA LEU A 307 -0.15 -19.05 16.15
C LEU A 307 -0.35 -17.59 16.60
N LEU A 308 0.22 -16.63 15.88
CA LEU A 308 0.16 -15.21 16.22
C LEU A 308 -1.24 -14.61 16.05
N THR A 309 -1.99 -15.03 15.02
CA THR A 309 -3.31 -14.46 14.71
C THR A 309 -4.47 -15.17 15.37
N ALA A 310 -4.27 -16.38 15.89
CA ALA A 310 -5.31 -17.11 16.61
C ALA A 310 -5.74 -16.38 17.89
N ASP A 311 -7.02 -16.51 18.26
CA ASP A 311 -7.48 -16.21 19.61
C ASP A 311 -6.80 -17.13 20.64
N GLU A 312 -6.83 -16.76 21.92
CA GLU A 312 -6.10 -17.47 22.98
C GLU A 312 -6.44 -18.97 23.03
N MET A 313 -7.72 -19.33 23.01
CA MET A 313 -8.15 -20.73 23.09
C MET A 313 -7.69 -21.53 21.87
N THR A 314 -7.81 -20.95 20.66
CA THR A 314 -7.34 -21.60 19.44
C THR A 314 -5.82 -21.73 19.43
N ARG A 315 -5.10 -20.71 19.88
CA ARG A 315 -3.64 -20.71 19.98
C ARG A 315 -3.15 -21.79 20.92
N ASP A 316 -3.75 -21.93 22.10
CA ASP A 316 -3.36 -22.95 23.07
C ASP A 316 -3.52 -24.37 22.51
N ARG A 317 -4.62 -24.63 21.79
CA ARG A 317 -4.82 -25.90 21.09
C ARG A 317 -3.78 -26.16 20.00
N LEU A 318 -3.37 -25.12 19.26
CA LEU A 318 -2.31 -25.24 18.26
C LEU A 318 -0.95 -25.55 18.89
N ILE A 319 -0.62 -24.89 20.01
CA ILE A 319 0.61 -25.15 20.78
C ILE A 319 0.61 -26.58 21.32
N GLU A 320 -0.48 -27.00 21.96
CA GLU A 320 -0.62 -28.37 22.46
C GLU A 320 -0.49 -29.39 21.33
N ARG A 321 -1.13 -29.16 20.19
CA ARG A 321 -1.04 -30.05 19.02
C ARG A 321 0.39 -30.15 18.48
N ALA A 322 1.14 -29.05 18.46
CA ALA A 322 2.53 -29.04 18.00
C ALA A 322 3.45 -29.85 18.94
N LEU A 323 3.24 -29.73 20.26
CA LEU A 323 4.09 -30.40 21.26
C LEU A 323 3.63 -31.83 21.60
N ALA A 324 2.36 -32.18 21.37
CA ALA A 324 1.77 -33.46 21.73
C ALA A 324 2.56 -34.71 21.27
N PRO A 325 3.11 -34.77 20.05
CA PRO A 325 3.90 -35.92 19.60
C PRO A 325 5.13 -36.20 20.48
N ARG A 326 5.66 -35.17 21.16
CA ARG A 326 6.88 -35.25 21.98
C ARG A 326 6.62 -35.37 23.48
N LEU A 327 5.40 -35.08 23.95
CA LEU A 327 5.07 -35.11 25.39
C LEU A 327 5.33 -36.48 26.05
N ARG A 328 5.15 -37.58 25.31
CA ARG A 328 5.41 -38.94 25.82
C ARG A 328 6.90 -39.21 26.04
N GLU A 329 7.75 -38.69 25.16
CA GLU A 329 9.19 -38.88 25.19
C GLU A 329 9.88 -37.86 26.13
N LEU A 330 9.30 -36.67 26.25
CA LEU A 330 9.86 -35.52 26.95
C LEU A 330 8.82 -34.92 27.91
N PRO A 331 8.59 -35.52 29.09
CA PRO A 331 7.55 -35.07 30.03
C PRO A 331 7.77 -33.65 30.56
N ALA A 332 9.03 -33.17 30.56
CA ALA A 332 9.39 -31.80 30.92
C ALA A 332 8.68 -30.73 30.05
N LEU A 333 8.24 -31.07 28.84
CA LEU A 333 7.46 -30.15 27.99
C LEU A 333 6.10 -29.79 28.62
N SER A 334 5.55 -30.63 29.51
CA SER A 334 4.35 -30.28 30.29
C SER A 334 4.60 -29.10 31.23
N ASP A 335 5.81 -28.99 31.80
CA ASP A 335 6.17 -27.88 32.66
C ASP A 335 6.41 -26.59 31.84
N ALA A 336 6.91 -26.71 30.60
CA ALA A 336 7.01 -25.59 29.68
C ALA A 336 5.63 -25.02 29.31
N LEU A 337 4.65 -25.90 29.01
CA LEU A 337 3.26 -25.50 28.76
C LEU A 337 2.65 -24.80 29.97
N ARG A 338 2.91 -25.31 31.18
CA ARG A 338 2.44 -24.69 32.43
C ARG A 338 3.05 -23.29 32.61
N ALA A 339 4.35 -23.12 32.39
CA ALA A 339 5.01 -21.82 32.47
C ALA A 339 4.42 -20.82 31.45
N TYR A 340 4.18 -21.25 30.21
CA TYR A 340 3.51 -20.45 29.18
C TYR A 340 2.10 -20.01 29.62
N ALA A 341 1.30 -20.92 30.18
CA ALA A 341 -0.07 -20.61 30.64
C ALA A 341 -0.10 -19.54 31.75
N TYR A 342 0.99 -19.38 32.51
CA TYR A 342 1.16 -18.32 33.51
C TYR A 342 1.82 -17.05 32.95
N GLY A 343 2.12 -16.99 31.66
CA GLY A 343 2.81 -15.88 31.01
C GLY A 343 4.32 -15.82 31.28
N ASP A 344 4.91 -16.87 31.88
CA ASP A 344 6.34 -16.97 32.11
C ASP A 344 7.06 -17.58 30.89
N TYR A 345 7.21 -16.74 29.86
CA TYR A 345 7.86 -17.14 28.61
C TYR A 345 9.35 -17.47 28.79
N GLY A 346 10.00 -16.92 29.82
CA GLY A 346 11.40 -17.18 30.12
C GLY A 346 11.61 -18.62 30.57
N SER A 347 10.86 -19.04 31.60
CA SER A 347 10.88 -20.43 32.07
C SER A 347 10.40 -21.40 30.99
N ALA A 348 9.31 -21.05 30.28
CA ALA A 348 8.79 -21.88 29.20
C ALA A 348 9.86 -22.17 28.13
N MET A 349 10.55 -21.11 27.65
CA MET A 349 11.63 -21.23 26.68
C MET A 349 12.80 -22.05 27.22
N GLN A 350 13.25 -21.78 28.45
CA GLN A 350 14.38 -22.47 29.05
C GLN A 350 14.12 -23.98 29.18
N ILE A 351 12.93 -24.37 29.65
CA ILE A 351 12.53 -25.78 29.77
C ILE A 351 12.49 -26.44 28.38
N LEU A 352 11.88 -25.78 27.39
CA LEU A 352 11.79 -26.29 26.02
C LEU A 352 13.17 -26.53 25.39
N LEU A 353 14.08 -25.57 25.53
CA LEU A 353 15.45 -25.65 25.00
C LEU A 353 16.31 -26.70 25.71
N ASN A 354 16.06 -26.93 27.00
CA ASN A 354 16.74 -27.96 27.79
C ASN A 354 16.20 -29.37 27.51
N ALA A 355 14.91 -29.49 27.23
CA ALA A 355 14.27 -30.76 26.88
C ALA A 355 14.70 -31.26 25.48
N MET A 356 15.01 -30.35 24.56
CA MET A 356 15.40 -30.67 23.17
C MET A 356 16.76 -30.08 22.77
N PRO A 357 17.86 -30.45 23.46
CA PRO A 357 19.16 -29.80 23.29
C PRO A 357 19.81 -30.05 21.92
N ARG A 358 19.39 -31.12 21.23
CA ARG A 358 19.90 -31.54 19.92
C ARG A 358 18.99 -31.16 18.75
N HIS A 359 17.94 -30.37 18.98
CA HIS A 359 17.05 -29.96 17.90
C HIS A 359 17.81 -29.09 16.89
N PRO A 360 17.74 -29.38 15.58
CA PRO A 360 18.59 -28.74 14.56
C PRO A 360 18.37 -27.24 14.46
N ARG A 361 17.21 -26.73 14.87
CA ARG A 361 16.84 -25.32 14.70
C ARG A 361 16.53 -24.55 16.00
N LEU A 362 16.33 -25.23 17.13
CA LEU A 362 16.02 -24.52 18.39
C LEU A 362 17.27 -23.89 19.02
N HIS A 363 18.46 -24.36 18.65
CA HIS A 363 19.71 -23.85 19.19
C HIS A 363 19.91 -22.34 18.94
N TRP A 364 19.37 -21.80 17.84
CA TRP A 364 19.39 -20.36 17.55
C TRP A 364 18.60 -19.52 18.56
N LEU A 365 17.57 -20.08 19.20
CA LEU A 365 16.69 -19.34 20.10
C LEU A 365 17.24 -19.22 21.54
N ARG A 366 18.42 -19.77 21.83
CA ARG A 366 19.03 -19.71 23.18
C ARG A 366 19.30 -18.28 23.65
N HIS A 367 19.50 -17.35 22.72
CA HIS A 367 19.79 -15.94 23.01
C HIS A 367 18.60 -15.02 22.68
N ALA A 368 17.45 -15.59 22.31
CA ALA A 368 16.28 -14.80 21.97
C ALA A 368 15.60 -14.24 23.23
N PRO A 369 14.94 -13.07 23.14
CA PRO A 369 14.31 -12.46 24.30
C PRO A 369 13.12 -13.29 24.79
N PRO A 370 12.84 -13.36 26.09
CA PRO A 370 11.79 -14.19 26.66
C PRO A 370 10.40 -13.56 26.48
N THR A 371 9.90 -13.55 25.24
CA THR A 371 8.62 -12.95 24.88
C THR A 371 7.67 -13.97 24.28
N LEU A 372 6.39 -13.62 24.20
CA LEU A 372 5.38 -14.44 23.53
C LEU A 372 5.79 -14.74 22.08
N GLU A 373 6.29 -13.74 21.34
CA GLU A 373 6.66 -13.93 19.93
C GLU A 373 7.80 -14.96 19.77
N THR A 374 8.79 -14.93 20.66
CA THR A 374 9.88 -15.91 20.70
C THR A 374 9.37 -17.30 21.07
N TRP A 375 8.47 -17.40 22.06
CA TRP A 375 7.82 -18.66 22.43
C TRP A 375 7.08 -19.28 21.26
N LEU A 376 6.23 -18.51 20.58
CA LEU A 376 5.48 -18.99 19.42
C LEU A 376 6.40 -19.35 18.26
N LEU A 377 7.49 -18.61 18.05
CA LEU A 377 8.52 -18.97 17.09
C LEU A 377 9.15 -20.33 17.42
N ALA A 378 9.53 -20.58 18.68
CA ALA A 378 10.07 -21.88 19.10
C ALA A 378 9.09 -23.02 18.86
N VAL A 379 7.81 -22.82 19.22
CA VAL A 379 6.75 -23.81 19.00
C VAL A 379 6.55 -24.07 17.50
N SER A 380 6.59 -23.04 16.66
CA SER A 380 6.42 -23.19 15.20
C SER A 380 7.53 -23.99 14.51
N VAL A 381 8.71 -24.07 15.14
CA VAL A 381 9.90 -24.70 14.58
C VAL A 381 9.93 -26.20 14.85
N ILE A 382 9.28 -26.64 15.93
CA ILE A 382 9.05 -28.05 16.31
C ILE A 382 8.03 -28.65 15.36
#